data_AF-A0A154P6K6-F1
#
_entry.id   AF-A0A154P6K6-F1
#
_cell.length_a   1.000
_cell.length_b   1.000
_cell.length_c   1.000
_cell.angle_alpha   90.00
_cell.angle_beta   90.00
_cell.angle_gamma   90.00
#
_symmetry.space_group_name_H-M   'P 1'
#
loop_
_entity.id
_entity.type
_entity.pdbx_description
1 polymer ?
#
loop_
_entity_poly.entity_id
_entity_poly.type
_entity_poly.pdbx_seq_one_letter_code
_entity_poly.pdbx_strand_id
1 'polypeptide(L)'
;MTNDVQLLRNKRPVNKEIKVASQKGAMIAEQIGKVEMKHCELENVLYIPELRGNLMSVSAIDKQGGKVEFYNGQVKICKNERVIFRGKRNDGGLYAVKEITDEGSVLMTTKHNSVRLWHYRLGHLSPRNMMKLLNISEGIKLTKEEIFQELQSCNRCLKANLKRLPFDNQRSRASQPLEIIHTDICGPIFLL
;
A
#
# COMPACT_ATOMS: atom_id res chain seq x y z
N MET A 1 -16.42 20.52 8.38
CA MET A 1 -16.79 21.95 8.50
C MET A 1 -15.63 22.75 7.97
N THR A 2 -15.89 23.83 7.26
CA THR A 2 -14.87 24.70 6.67
C THR A 2 -15.26 26.17 6.76
N ASN A 3 -14.27 27.04 6.83
CA ASN A 3 -14.43 28.49 6.69
C ASN A 3 -14.12 29.00 5.28
N ASP A 4 -13.83 28.10 4.34
CA ASP A 4 -13.58 28.45 2.95
C ASP A 4 -14.73 27.96 2.07
N VAL A 5 -15.53 28.91 1.58
CA VAL A 5 -16.68 28.62 0.72
C VAL A 5 -16.26 28.09 -0.65
N GLN A 6 -15.05 28.40 -1.12
CA GLN A 6 -14.58 27.99 -2.45
C GLN A 6 -14.29 26.49 -2.53
N LEU A 7 -14.09 25.82 -1.38
CA LEU A 7 -13.93 24.37 -1.32
C LEU A 7 -15.24 23.62 -1.61
N LEU A 8 -16.39 24.28 -1.53
CA LEU A 8 -17.70 23.63 -1.63
C LEU A 8 -18.22 23.57 -3.06
N ARG A 9 -18.54 22.37 -3.50
CA ARG A 9 -19.34 22.07 -4.70
C ARG A 9 -20.79 21.78 -4.32
N ASN A 10 -21.70 22.02 -5.27
CA ASN A 10 -23.15 21.80 -5.11
C ASN A 10 -23.71 22.45 -3.82
N LYS A 11 -23.26 23.68 -3.54
CA LYS A 11 -23.61 24.40 -2.32
C LYS A 11 -25.10 24.75 -2.30
N ARG A 12 -25.73 24.49 -1.14
CA ARG A 12 -27.11 24.90 -0.83
C ARG A 12 -27.13 25.72 0.45
N PRO A 13 -27.99 26.74 0.55
CA PRO A 13 -28.11 27.53 1.76
C PRO A 13 -28.62 26.66 2.91
N VAL A 14 -28.11 26.92 4.11
CA VAL A 14 -28.60 26.33 5.35
C VAL A 14 -28.54 27.38 6.45
N ASN A 15 -29.42 27.31 7.43
CA ASN A 15 -29.32 28.09 8.65
C ASN A 15 -29.33 27.09 9.81
N LYS A 16 -28.13 26.65 10.19
CA LYS A 16 -27.97 25.63 11.23
C LYS A 16 -27.02 26.11 12.31
N GLU A 17 -27.53 26.12 13.53
CA GLU A 17 -26.76 26.47 14.72
C GLU A 17 -25.84 25.31 15.15
N ILE A 18 -24.57 25.62 15.39
CA ILE A 18 -23.53 24.70 15.85
C ILE A 18 -23.07 25.16 17.24
N LYS A 19 -23.41 24.37 18.25
CA LYS A 19 -22.98 24.60 19.63
C LYS A 19 -21.46 24.45 19.72
N VAL A 20 -20.78 25.43 20.32
CA VAL A 20 -19.34 25.33 20.60
C VAL A 20 -19.08 25.09 22.08
N ALA A 21 -17.90 24.60 22.41
CA ALA A 21 -17.48 24.35 23.80
C ALA A 21 -17.23 25.65 24.61
N SER A 22 -17.31 26.82 23.99
CA SER A 22 -17.22 28.11 24.68
C SER A 22 -18.53 28.44 25.40
N GLN A 23 -18.43 29.01 26.60
CA GLN A 23 -19.56 29.24 27.53
C GLN A 23 -20.73 30.09 26.97
N LYS A 24 -20.56 30.80 25.85
CA LYS A 24 -21.60 31.66 25.25
C LYS A 24 -21.64 31.67 23.71
N GLY A 25 -21.00 30.71 23.04
CA GLY A 25 -20.92 30.73 21.58
C GLY A 25 -21.83 29.70 20.92
N ALA A 26 -22.59 30.14 19.93
CA ALA A 26 -23.04 29.28 18.85
C ALA A 26 -22.48 29.86 17.54
N MET A 27 -22.07 29.00 16.62
CA MET A 27 -21.70 29.40 15.28
C MET A 27 -22.81 29.03 14.31
N ILE A 28 -23.06 29.87 13.32
CA ILE A 28 -24.08 29.61 12.29
C ILE A 28 -23.39 29.00 11.07
N ALA A 29 -23.88 27.84 10.64
CA ALA A 29 -23.57 27.32 9.32
C ALA A 29 -24.52 27.94 8.30
N GLU A 30 -23.96 28.62 7.31
CA GLU A 30 -24.69 29.37 6.29
C GLU A 30 -24.93 28.56 5.01
N GLN A 31 -24.03 27.61 4.72
CA GLN A 31 -24.11 26.76 3.54
C GLN A 31 -23.69 25.33 3.86
N ILE A 32 -24.18 24.39 3.06
CA ILE A 32 -23.76 23.00 3.09
C ILE A 32 -23.51 22.52 1.66
N GLY A 33 -22.48 21.70 1.48
CA GLY A 33 -22.13 21.17 0.16
C GLY A 33 -21.21 19.96 0.25
N LYS A 34 -20.55 19.68 -0.86
CA LYS A 34 -19.58 18.60 -1.02
C LYS A 34 -18.18 19.16 -1.17
N VAL A 35 -17.19 18.50 -0.59
CA VAL A 35 -15.77 18.79 -0.84
C VAL A 35 -15.17 17.58 -1.52
N GLU A 36 -14.74 17.76 -2.76
CA GLU A 36 -13.99 16.74 -3.50
C GLU A 36 -12.52 16.83 -3.12
N MET A 37 -11.93 15.69 -2.78
CA MET A 37 -10.51 15.51 -2.52
C MET A 37 -9.96 14.46 -3.48
N LYS A 38 -8.63 14.27 -3.53
CA LYS A 38 -8.00 13.39 -4.52
C LYS A 38 -8.48 11.93 -4.40
N HIS A 39 -8.66 11.45 -3.17
CA HIS A 39 -8.97 10.04 -2.89
C HIS A 39 -10.31 9.83 -2.16
N CYS A 40 -11.05 10.90 -1.85
CA CYS A 40 -12.37 10.79 -1.25
C CYS A 40 -13.24 12.02 -1.52
N GLU A 41 -14.55 11.84 -1.35
CA GLU A 41 -15.50 12.94 -1.28
C GLU A 41 -16.03 13.08 0.15
N LEU A 42 -16.06 14.31 0.65
CA LEU A 42 -16.70 14.65 1.91
C LEU A 42 -18.08 15.25 1.61
N GLU A 43 -19.11 14.54 2.01
CA GLU A 43 -20.49 15.01 1.89
C GLU A 43 -20.94 15.80 3.11
N ASN A 44 -21.95 16.65 2.92
CA ASN A 44 -22.60 17.41 3.98
C ASN A 44 -21.62 18.29 4.79
N VAL A 45 -20.66 18.89 4.10
CA VAL A 45 -19.68 19.80 4.70
C VAL A 45 -20.33 21.16 4.93
N LEU A 46 -20.39 21.57 6.20
CA LEU A 46 -20.91 22.88 6.62
C LEU A 46 -19.87 23.97 6.40
N TYR A 47 -20.30 25.06 5.77
CA TYR A 47 -19.58 26.34 5.71
C TYR A 47 -19.94 27.19 6.92
N ILE A 48 -18.93 27.62 7.67
CA ILE A 48 -19.06 28.46 8.86
C ILE A 48 -17.98 29.55 8.76
N PRO A 49 -18.33 30.81 8.42
CA PRO A 49 -17.34 31.88 8.24
C PRO A 49 -16.49 32.15 9.50
N GLU A 50 -17.09 32.03 10.68
CA GLU A 50 -16.44 32.29 11.97
C GLU A 50 -15.43 31.21 12.39
N LEU A 51 -15.37 30.09 11.66
CA LEU A 51 -14.52 28.97 12.01
C LEU A 51 -13.04 29.33 11.74
N ARG A 52 -12.17 29.13 12.73
CA ARG A 52 -10.73 29.47 12.61
C ARG A 52 -9.90 28.43 11.84
N GLY A 53 -10.47 27.28 11.53
CA GLY A 53 -9.79 26.23 10.78
C GLY A 53 -10.71 25.05 10.48
N ASN A 54 -10.36 24.28 9.47
CA ASN A 54 -11.20 23.17 9.01
C ASN A 54 -11.27 22.06 10.07
N LEU A 55 -12.48 21.58 10.33
CA LEU A 55 -12.74 20.51 11.30
C LEU A 55 -13.39 19.32 10.62
N MET A 56 -12.85 18.14 10.88
CA MET A 56 -13.39 16.87 10.43
C MET A 56 -14.04 16.15 11.62
N SER A 57 -15.30 15.74 11.46
CA SER A 57 -16.05 15.09 12.53
C SER A 57 -15.79 13.59 12.54
N VAL A 58 -15.27 13.07 13.65
CA VAL A 58 -15.07 11.62 13.87
C VAL A 58 -16.40 10.87 13.77
N SER A 59 -17.47 11.40 14.35
CA SER A 59 -18.79 10.75 14.30
C SER A 59 -19.38 10.73 12.89
N ALA A 60 -19.07 11.72 12.06
CA ALA A 60 -19.48 11.73 10.66
C ALA A 60 -18.70 10.70 9.83
N ILE A 61 -17.39 10.54 10.10
CA ILE A 61 -16.55 9.52 9.46
C ILE A 61 -17.09 8.12 9.79
N ASP A 62 -17.34 7.86 11.08
CA ASP A 62 -17.83 6.58 11.58
C ASP A 62 -19.18 6.18 10.96
N LYS A 63 -20.14 7.12 10.92
CA LYS A 63 -21.44 6.91 10.27
C LYS A 63 -21.36 6.57 8.77
N GLN A 64 -20.27 6.97 8.10
CA GLN A 64 -20.02 6.63 6.69
C GLN A 64 -19.15 5.38 6.51
N GLY A 65 -18.97 4.58 7.56
CA GLY A 65 -18.16 3.34 7.53
C GLY A 65 -16.65 3.59 7.50
N GLY A 66 -16.21 4.81 7.82
CA GLY A 66 -14.80 5.12 7.98
C GLY A 66 -14.28 4.73 9.36
N LYS A 67 -12.98 4.43 9.45
CA LYS A 67 -12.30 4.09 10.71
C LYS A 67 -11.30 5.18 11.06
N VAL A 68 -11.31 5.64 12.31
CA VAL A 68 -10.31 6.56 12.86
C VAL A 68 -9.50 5.85 13.93
N GLU A 69 -8.17 5.84 13.79
CA GLU A 69 -7.24 5.20 14.72
C GLU A 69 -6.30 6.25 15.29
N PHE A 70 -6.31 6.41 16.62
CA PHE A 70 -5.38 7.26 17.35
C PHE A 70 -4.36 6.39 18.08
N TYR A 71 -3.06 6.68 17.93
CA TYR A 71 -1.99 5.92 18.57
C TYR A 71 -0.72 6.76 18.66
N ASN A 72 0.00 6.71 19.79
CA ASN A 72 1.31 7.34 19.95
C ASN A 72 1.40 8.80 19.45
N GLY A 73 0.37 9.62 19.74
CA GLY A 73 0.30 11.01 19.27
C GLY A 73 0.08 11.18 17.76
N GLN A 74 -0.34 10.14 17.06
CA GLN A 74 -0.66 10.12 15.64
C GLN A 74 -2.13 9.75 15.44
N VAL A 75 -2.66 10.13 14.28
CA VAL A 75 -3.99 9.71 13.82
C VAL A 75 -3.91 9.18 12.39
N LYS A 76 -4.74 8.19 12.12
CA LYS A 76 -4.93 7.60 10.80
C LYS A 76 -6.43 7.47 10.53
N ILE A 77 -6.87 7.91 9.35
CA ILE A 77 -8.26 7.78 8.90
C ILE A 77 -8.30 6.85 7.70
N CYS A 78 -9.12 5.82 7.79
CA CYS A 78 -9.25 4.76 6.80
C CYS A 78 -10.68 4.63 6.28
N LYS A 79 -10.83 4.21 5.03
CA LYS A 79 -12.11 3.76 4.45
C LYS A 79 -11.82 2.56 3.55
N ASN A 80 -12.61 1.48 3.67
CA ASN A 80 -12.39 0.24 2.91
C ASN A 80 -10.94 -0.26 3.00
N GLU A 81 -10.39 -0.30 4.22
CA GLU A 81 -8.99 -0.70 4.52
C GLU A 81 -7.88 0.19 3.94
N ARG A 82 -8.22 1.21 3.16
CA ARG A 82 -7.26 2.18 2.61
C ARG A 82 -7.11 3.37 3.53
N VAL A 83 -5.87 3.81 3.69
CA VAL A 83 -5.55 5.03 4.46
C VAL A 83 -5.76 6.23 3.57
N ILE A 84 -6.60 7.16 4.00
CA ILE A 84 -6.90 8.38 3.23
C ILE A 84 -6.19 9.58 3.86
N PHE A 85 -6.18 9.66 5.19
CA PHE A 85 -5.52 10.72 5.93
C PHE A 85 -4.55 10.19 6.98
N ARG A 86 -3.46 10.94 7.19
CA ARG A 86 -2.55 10.79 8.32
C ARG A 86 -2.32 12.12 8.99
N GLY A 87 -2.10 12.10 10.29
CA GLY A 87 -1.85 13.30 11.07
C GLY A 87 -1.07 13.07 12.34
N LYS A 88 -0.65 14.17 12.95
CA LYS A 88 0.03 14.20 14.26
C LYS A 88 -0.73 15.13 15.20
N ARG A 89 -0.68 14.81 16.48
CA ARG A 89 -1.17 15.68 17.56
C ARG A 89 -0.23 16.88 17.67
N ASN A 90 -0.81 18.07 17.71
CA ASN A 90 -0.09 19.30 18.00
C ASN A 90 -0.06 19.59 19.51
N ASP A 91 0.66 20.62 19.93
CA ASP A 91 0.79 21.00 21.34
C ASP A 91 -0.54 21.43 21.98
N GLY A 92 -1.48 21.91 21.15
CA GLY A 92 -2.86 22.23 21.57
C GLY A 92 -3.78 21.02 21.69
N GLY A 93 -3.27 19.79 21.56
CA GLY A 93 -4.04 18.55 21.71
C GLY A 93 -4.90 18.16 20.51
N LEU A 94 -4.92 18.96 19.43
CA LEU A 94 -5.65 18.66 18.20
C LEU A 94 -4.80 17.82 17.24
N TYR A 95 -5.44 16.95 16.47
CA TYR A 95 -4.77 16.16 15.44
C TYR A 95 -4.89 16.84 14.09
N ALA A 96 -3.76 17.35 13.57
CA ALA A 96 -3.70 17.95 12.26
C ALA A 96 -3.48 16.85 11.20
N VAL A 97 -4.47 16.66 10.33
CA VAL A 97 -4.47 15.63 9.28
C VAL A 97 -4.15 16.22 7.91
N LYS A 98 -3.48 15.42 7.08
CA LYS A 98 -3.24 15.69 5.66
C LYS A 98 -3.70 14.50 4.83
N GLU A 99 -4.24 14.79 3.65
CA GLU A 99 -4.56 13.76 2.66
C GLU A 99 -3.26 13.10 2.19
N ILE A 100 -3.27 11.79 2.03
CA ILE A 100 -2.16 11.08 1.40
C ILE A 100 -2.33 11.27 -0.11
N THR A 101 -1.48 12.11 -0.70
CA THR A 101 -1.53 12.44 -2.14
C THR A 101 -0.66 11.54 -3.01
N ASP A 102 0.17 10.69 -2.40
CA ASP A 102 1.16 9.87 -3.10
C ASP A 102 0.55 8.61 -3.74
N GLU A 103 0.64 8.56 -5.06
CA GLU A 103 0.49 7.35 -5.88
C GLU A 103 1.69 6.38 -5.69
N GLY A 104 2.71 6.79 -4.94
CA GLY A 104 3.93 6.01 -4.69
C GLY A 104 3.88 5.05 -3.50
N SER A 105 2.81 5.02 -2.70
CA SER A 105 2.75 4.19 -1.48
C SER A 105 1.53 3.27 -1.42
N VAL A 106 1.32 2.50 -2.50
CA VAL A 106 0.61 1.21 -2.40
C VAL A 106 1.44 0.17 -1.61
N LEU A 107 2.69 0.49 -1.26
CA LEU A 107 3.47 -0.34 -0.37
C LEU A 107 3.21 -0.04 1.11
N MET A 108 2.89 -1.13 1.80
CA MET A 108 2.83 -1.29 3.25
C MET A 108 1.50 -0.90 3.89
N THR A 109 0.50 -1.71 3.55
CA THR A 109 -0.27 -2.37 4.61
C THR A 109 0.69 -2.76 5.73
N THR A 110 0.28 -2.49 6.96
CA THR A 110 1.00 -2.77 8.20
C THR A 110 1.14 -4.28 8.44
N LYS A 111 1.80 -5.01 7.53
CA LYS A 111 2.53 -6.23 7.83
C LYS A 111 4.01 -5.87 7.73
N HIS A 112 4.59 -5.51 8.88
CA HIS A 112 6.05 -5.44 9.06
C HIS A 112 6.77 -6.76 8.72
N ASN A 113 6.03 -7.83 8.41
CA ASN A 113 6.46 -9.16 8.04
C ASN A 113 5.62 -9.69 6.87
N SER A 114 5.67 -9.10 5.68
CA SER A 114 5.12 -9.81 4.50
C SER A 114 6.05 -10.96 4.12
N VAL A 115 5.48 -12.06 3.62
CA VAL A 115 6.25 -13.23 3.17
C VAL A 115 7.26 -12.82 2.11
N ARG A 116 6.86 -11.93 1.19
CA ARG A 116 7.74 -11.41 0.14
C ARG A 116 8.95 -10.65 0.70
N LEU A 117 8.79 -9.88 1.77
CA LEU A 117 9.90 -9.16 2.38
C LEU A 117 10.96 -10.11 2.94
N TRP A 118 10.53 -11.17 3.65
CA TRP A 118 11.42 -12.23 4.13
C TRP A 118 12.08 -12.98 2.97
N HIS A 119 11.33 -13.29 1.93
CA HIS A 119 11.85 -13.94 0.73
C HIS A 119 12.96 -13.12 0.06
N TYR A 120 12.82 -11.78 -0.04
CA TYR A 120 13.86 -10.93 -0.59
C TYR A 120 15.08 -10.79 0.32
N ARG A 121 14.88 -10.60 1.63
CA ARG A 121 15.99 -10.47 2.60
C ARG A 121 16.83 -11.74 2.71
N LEU A 122 16.22 -12.90 2.53
CA LEU A 122 16.88 -14.21 2.57
C LEU A 122 17.38 -14.66 1.19
N GLY A 123 17.54 -13.75 0.23
CA GLY A 123 18.15 -14.06 -1.06
C GLY A 123 17.27 -14.97 -1.93
N HIS A 124 15.97 -14.67 -2.02
CA HIS A 124 15.01 -15.45 -2.80
C HIS A 124 14.82 -16.90 -2.33
N LEU A 125 14.87 -17.11 -1.00
CA LEU A 125 14.71 -18.42 -0.38
C LEU A 125 13.42 -19.14 -0.84
N SER A 126 13.54 -20.44 -1.15
CA SER A 126 12.42 -21.24 -1.64
C SER A 126 11.29 -21.37 -0.60
N PRO A 127 10.01 -21.52 -1.02
CA PRO A 127 8.89 -21.70 -0.09
C PRO A 127 9.12 -22.85 0.90
N ARG A 128 9.66 -23.97 0.42
CA ARG A 128 9.98 -25.14 1.25
C ARG A 128 11.02 -24.83 2.32
N ASN A 129 12.06 -24.06 1.99
CA ASN A 129 13.10 -23.69 2.95
C ASN A 129 12.60 -22.61 3.92
N MET A 130 11.71 -21.72 3.49
CA MET A 130 11.06 -20.76 4.38
C MET A 130 10.16 -21.45 5.42
N MET A 131 9.44 -22.50 5.03
CA MET A 131 8.67 -23.32 5.97
C MET A 131 9.57 -24.05 6.99
N LYS A 132 10.76 -24.51 6.58
CA LYS A 132 11.73 -25.07 7.53
C LYS A 132 12.25 -24.01 8.49
N LEU A 133 12.52 -22.82 7.97
CA LEU A 133 13.01 -21.68 8.75
C LEU A 133 12.02 -21.30 9.86
N LEU A 134 10.71 -21.31 9.57
CA LEU A 134 9.66 -21.11 10.59
C LEU A 134 9.73 -22.08 11.77
N ASN A 135 10.19 -23.32 11.56
CA ASN A 135 10.28 -24.31 12.63
C ASN A 135 11.50 -24.11 13.53
N ILE A 136 12.49 -23.31 13.10
CA ILE A 136 13.77 -23.15 13.80
C ILE A 136 14.05 -21.70 14.20
N SER A 137 13.16 -20.76 13.87
CA SER A 137 13.31 -19.33 14.16
C SER A 137 12.23 -18.83 15.09
N GLU A 138 12.61 -18.04 16.09
CA GLU A 138 11.66 -17.26 16.90
C GLU A 138 11.51 -15.84 16.34
N GLY A 139 10.29 -15.30 16.38
CA GLY A 139 10.00 -13.91 15.97
C GLY A 139 9.50 -13.71 14.54
N ILE A 140 9.54 -14.74 13.68
CA ILE A 140 8.92 -14.70 12.35
C ILE A 140 7.46 -15.15 12.46
N LYS A 141 6.55 -14.18 12.43
CA LYS A 141 5.10 -14.40 12.50
C LYS A 141 4.50 -14.56 11.10
N LEU A 142 4.78 -15.68 10.44
CA LEU A 142 4.17 -16.05 9.15
C LEU A 142 3.53 -17.45 9.27
N THR A 143 2.48 -17.70 8.49
CA THR A 143 1.90 -19.05 8.38
C THR A 143 2.38 -19.78 7.12
N LYS A 144 2.22 -21.11 7.10
CA LYS A 144 2.59 -21.93 5.93
C LYS A 144 1.71 -21.60 4.72
N GLU A 145 0.45 -21.28 4.96
CA GLU A 145 -0.54 -20.90 3.97
C GLU A 145 -0.18 -19.58 3.30
N GLU A 146 0.25 -18.58 4.09
CA GLU A 146 0.75 -17.31 3.59
C GLU A 146 1.99 -17.50 2.69
N ILE A 147 2.93 -18.36 3.12
CA ILE A 147 4.14 -18.67 2.35
C ILE A 147 3.78 -19.27 0.99
N PHE A 148 2.86 -20.23 0.99
CA PHE A 148 2.44 -20.91 -0.23
C PHE A 148 1.77 -19.93 -1.19
N GLN A 149 0.82 -19.12 -0.74
CA GLN A 149 0.07 -18.19 -1.59
C GLN A 149 0.94 -17.07 -2.17
N GLU A 150 1.82 -16.46 -1.37
CA GLU A 150 2.56 -15.26 -1.80
C GLU A 150 3.79 -15.55 -2.67
N LEU A 151 4.39 -16.74 -2.56
CA LEU A 151 5.64 -17.10 -3.23
C LEU A 151 5.49 -17.98 -4.47
N GLN A 152 4.28 -18.41 -4.85
CA GLN A 152 4.09 -19.19 -6.09
C GLN A 152 4.58 -18.45 -7.34
N SER A 153 4.51 -17.11 -7.34
CA SER A 153 4.66 -16.28 -8.55
C SER A 153 5.76 -15.20 -8.44
N CYS A 154 6.91 -15.53 -7.85
CA CYS A 154 8.03 -14.60 -7.84
C CYS A 154 8.73 -14.54 -9.22
N ASN A 155 8.50 -13.46 -9.97
CA ASN A 155 9.06 -13.24 -11.31
C ASN A 155 10.59 -13.39 -11.39
N ARG A 156 11.33 -12.96 -10.37
CA ARG A 156 12.80 -13.10 -10.34
C ARG A 156 13.21 -14.55 -10.19
N CYS A 157 12.58 -15.29 -9.28
CA CYS A 157 12.83 -16.71 -9.10
C CYS A 157 12.46 -17.52 -10.34
N LEU A 158 11.34 -17.19 -11.00
CA LEU A 158 10.94 -17.85 -12.24
C LEU A 158 12.00 -17.68 -13.32
N LYS A 159 12.47 -16.44 -13.54
CA LYS A 159 13.52 -16.16 -14.53
C LYS A 159 14.86 -16.82 -14.18
N ALA A 160 15.23 -16.82 -12.90
CA ALA A 160 16.51 -17.38 -12.44
C ALA A 160 16.53 -18.92 -12.41
N ASN A 161 15.39 -19.57 -12.10
CA ASN A 161 15.25 -21.02 -12.03
C ASN A 161 14.68 -21.64 -13.31
N LEU A 162 14.51 -20.85 -14.38
CA LEU A 162 14.00 -21.37 -15.64
C LEU A 162 15.03 -22.35 -16.19
N LYS A 163 14.69 -23.64 -16.17
CA LYS A 163 15.53 -24.67 -16.77
C LYS A 163 15.29 -24.66 -18.28
N ARG A 164 16.36 -24.73 -19.06
CA ARG A 164 16.24 -25.06 -20.49
C ARG A 164 15.52 -26.41 -20.57
N LEU A 165 14.50 -26.50 -21.41
CA LEU A 165 13.86 -27.78 -21.71
C LEU A 165 14.92 -28.77 -22.22
N PRO A 166 14.73 -30.08 -21.99
CA PRO A 166 15.57 -31.08 -22.61
C PRO A 166 15.66 -30.83 -24.12
N PHE A 167 16.87 -30.95 -24.67
CA PHE A 167 17.04 -30.93 -26.11
C PHE A 167 16.33 -32.15 -26.70
N ASP A 168 15.83 -32.01 -27.93
CA ASP A 168 15.39 -33.17 -28.67
C ASP A 168 16.59 -34.13 -28.86
N ASN A 169 16.37 -35.40 -28.56
CA ASN A 169 17.43 -36.42 -28.60
C ASN A 169 17.69 -36.93 -30.03
N GLN A 170 17.13 -36.28 -31.05
CA GLN A 170 17.41 -36.57 -32.44
C GLN A 170 18.86 -36.24 -32.78
N ARG A 171 19.70 -37.28 -32.82
CA ARG A 171 21.06 -37.21 -33.32
C ARG A 171 21.07 -37.69 -34.76
N SER A 172 21.53 -36.87 -35.69
CA SER A 172 21.84 -37.33 -37.04
C SER A 172 23.07 -38.23 -36.98
N ARG A 173 22.97 -39.43 -37.57
CA ARG A 173 24.09 -40.36 -37.68
C ARG A 173 24.37 -40.57 -39.16
N ALA A 174 25.64 -40.49 -39.54
CA ALA A 174 26.06 -40.78 -40.90
C ALA A 174 25.70 -42.23 -41.25
N SER A 175 25.11 -42.41 -42.43
CA SER A 175 24.80 -43.68 -43.08
C SER A 175 25.87 -44.13 -44.07
N GLN A 176 26.71 -43.20 -44.55
CA GLN A 176 27.80 -43.45 -45.48
C GLN A 176 29.12 -42.80 -45.00
N PRO A 177 30.29 -43.33 -45.42
CA PRO A 177 31.57 -42.70 -45.14
C PRO A 177 31.61 -41.25 -45.62
N LEU A 178 32.15 -40.35 -44.78
CA LEU A 178 32.29 -38.90 -45.05
C LEU A 178 30.99 -38.09 -45.20
N GLU A 179 29.82 -38.66 -44.89
CA GLU A 179 28.52 -37.97 -44.99
C GLU A 179 28.39 -36.79 -44.02
N ILE A 180 29.01 -36.88 -42.84
CA ILE A 180 29.02 -35.81 -41.83
C ILE A 180 30.44 -35.63 -41.30
N ILE A 181 30.98 -34.41 -41.44
CA ILE A 181 32.30 -34.02 -40.91
C ILE A 181 32.08 -32.93 -39.86
N HIS A 182 32.47 -33.20 -38.62
CA HIS A 182 32.52 -32.21 -37.56
C HIS A 182 33.95 -31.70 -37.43
N THR A 183 34.14 -30.39 -37.53
CA THR A 183 35.43 -29.74 -37.27
C THR A 183 35.24 -28.70 -36.19
N ASP A 184 36.20 -28.58 -35.29
CA ASP A 184 36.20 -27.59 -34.22
C ASP A 184 37.57 -26.92 -34.15
N ILE A 185 37.59 -25.66 -33.74
CA ILE A 185 38.82 -24.89 -33.60
C ILE A 185 39.16 -24.84 -32.11
N CYS A 186 40.33 -25.34 -31.75
CA CYS A 186 40.83 -25.22 -30.39
C CYS A 186 41.60 -23.90 -30.21
N GLY A 187 41.33 -23.17 -29.13
CA GLY A 187 42.15 -22.01 -28.76
C GLY A 187 41.75 -21.35 -27.43
N PRO A 188 42.54 -20.38 -26.96
CA PRO A 188 43.94 -20.09 -27.31
C PRO A 188 44.91 -21.05 -26.62
N ILE A 189 45.94 -21.50 -27.35
CA ILE A 189 47.03 -22.33 -26.81
C ILE A 189 48.19 -21.41 -26.50
N PHE A 190 48.46 -21.19 -25.22
CA PHE A 190 49.64 -20.47 -24.77
C PHE A 190 50.76 -21.48 -24.56
N LEU A 191 51.82 -21.38 -25.37
CA LEU A 191 53.07 -22.09 -25.14
C LEU A 191 53.86 -21.31 -24.07
N LEU A 192 54.28 -22.01 -23.01
CA LEU A 192 55.20 -21.50 -21.98
C LEU A 192 56.61 -21.35 -22.54
#